data_AF-A0A6B1ABR6-F1
#
_entry.id   AF-A0A6B1ABR6-F1
#
_cell.length_a   1.000
_cell.length_b   1.000
_cell.length_c   1.000
_cell.angle_alpha   90.00
_cell.angle_beta   90.00
_cell.angle_gamma   90.00
#
_symmetry.space_group_name_H-M   'P 1'
#
loop_
_entity.id
_entity.type
_entity.pdbx_description
1 polymer ?
#
loop_
_entity_poly.entity_id
_entity_poly.type
_entity_poly.pdbx_seq_one_letter_code
_entity_poly.pdbx_strand_id
1 'polypeptide(L)'
;MSERDDRPFTPEQIAAAKDESIDFSDLPELDEGFWERAELVEPDLTDQITMRVKRSVLAYFKAPGKGYQTRMNRVLESYVRHRTGESGDAGEGASR
;
A
#
# COMPACT_ATOMS: atom_id res chain seq x y z
N MET A 1 -18.69 -22.69 -11.64
CA MET A 1 -18.49 -23.46 -10.39
C MET A 1 -17.04 -23.86 -10.32
N SER A 2 -16.26 -23.20 -9.46
CA SER A 2 -15.09 -23.73 -8.75
C SER A 2 -14.70 -22.69 -7.69
N GLU A 3 -15.50 -22.63 -6.63
CA GLU A 3 -15.14 -22.00 -5.36
C GLU A 3 -14.08 -22.87 -4.68
N ARG A 4 -12.77 -22.65 -4.89
CA ARG A 4 -11.69 -23.08 -3.96
C ARG A 4 -10.37 -22.34 -4.22
N ASP A 5 -10.31 -21.02 -4.07
CA ASP A 5 -9.00 -20.31 -4.11
C ASP A 5 -8.74 -19.35 -2.93
N ASP A 6 -9.59 -19.37 -1.90
CA ASP A 6 -9.47 -18.40 -0.79
C ASP A 6 -8.59 -18.86 0.39
N ARG A 7 -7.94 -20.03 0.31
CA ARG A 7 -7.05 -20.49 1.38
C ARG A 7 -5.59 -20.30 0.98
N PRO A 8 -4.82 -19.43 1.67
CA PRO A 8 -3.41 -19.28 1.37
C PRO A 8 -2.69 -20.61 1.63
N PHE A 9 -1.80 -20.98 0.71
CA PHE A 9 -0.91 -22.12 0.89
C PHE A 9 -0.05 -21.94 2.14
N THR A 10 0.19 -23.02 2.88
CA THR A 10 1.17 -23.00 3.98
C THR A 10 2.60 -22.97 3.42
N PRO A 11 3.60 -22.49 4.18
CA PRO A 11 4.98 -22.45 3.72
C PRO A 11 5.53 -23.81 3.24
N GLU A 12 5.12 -24.90 3.90
CA GLU A 12 5.51 -26.26 3.52
C GLU A 12 4.89 -26.69 2.17
N GLN A 13 3.68 -26.24 1.87
CA GLN A 13 3.01 -26.50 0.60
C GLN A 13 3.65 -25.71 -0.55
N ILE A 14 4.03 -24.46 -0.30
CA ILE A 14 4.75 -23.63 -1.29
C ILE A 14 6.11 -24.24 -1.62
N ALA A 15 6.85 -24.70 -0.60
CA ALA A 15 8.15 -25.33 -0.81
C ALA A 15 8.08 -26.69 -1.53
N ALA A 16 6.94 -27.37 -1.47
CA ALA A 16 6.72 -28.67 -2.12
C ALA A 16 6.07 -28.55 -3.52
N ALA A 17 5.53 -27.39 -3.87
CA ALA A 17 4.96 -27.14 -5.19
C ALA A 17 6.07 -27.15 -6.25
N LYS A 18 5.78 -27.75 -7.41
CA LYS A 18 6.71 -27.75 -8.55
C LYS A 18 6.37 -26.58 -9.47
N ASP A 19 7.40 -25.91 -9.98
CA ASP A 19 7.24 -24.78 -10.91
C ASP A 19 6.37 -25.14 -12.13
N GLU A 20 6.47 -26.38 -12.61
CA GLU A 20 5.71 -26.92 -13.76
C GLU A 20 4.19 -26.99 -13.51
N SER A 21 3.76 -26.97 -12.24
CA SER A 21 2.36 -27.02 -11.84
C SER A 21 1.74 -25.64 -11.64
N ILE A 22 2.51 -24.56 -11.83
CA ILE A 22 2.03 -23.19 -11.75
C ILE A 22 1.29 -22.86 -13.06
N ASP A 23 0.01 -22.56 -12.95
CA ASP A 23 -0.82 -22.08 -14.06
C ASP A 23 -0.62 -20.57 -14.22
N PHE A 24 -0.31 -20.13 -15.44
CA PHE A 24 -0.12 -18.72 -15.80
C PHE A 24 -1.19 -18.22 -16.81
N SER A 25 -2.21 -19.04 -17.10
CA SER A 25 -3.19 -18.75 -18.16
C SER A 25 -4.06 -17.50 -17.92
N ASP A 26 -4.10 -17.00 -16.69
CA ASP A 26 -4.80 -15.80 -16.24
C ASP A 26 -3.93 -14.53 -16.22
N LEU A 27 -2.60 -14.67 -16.36
CA LEU A 27 -1.65 -13.57 -16.29
C LEU A 27 -1.27 -13.09 -17.70
N PRO A 28 -1.29 -11.76 -17.96
CA PRO A 28 -0.80 -11.22 -19.23
C PRO A 28 0.72 -11.37 -19.35
N GLU A 29 1.22 -11.53 -20.58
CA GLU A 29 2.67 -11.58 -20.84
C GLU A 29 3.32 -10.21 -20.52
N LEU A 30 4.41 -10.23 -19.75
CA LEU A 30 5.20 -9.04 -19.39
C LEU A 30 6.27 -8.77 -20.46
N ASP A 31 5.82 -8.45 -21.66
CA ASP A 31 6.66 -8.23 -22.84
C ASP A 31 7.32 -6.83 -22.86
N GLU A 32 8.12 -6.57 -23.91
CA GLU A 32 8.79 -5.27 -24.08
C GLU A 32 7.77 -4.11 -24.13
N GLY A 33 6.58 -4.34 -24.71
CA GLY A 33 5.50 -3.37 -24.75
C GLY A 33 4.88 -3.08 -23.38
N PHE A 34 4.85 -4.04 -22.46
CA PHE A 34 4.48 -3.80 -21.06
C PHE A 34 5.46 -2.83 -20.39
N TRP A 35 6.76 -3.08 -20.52
CA TRP A 35 7.80 -2.24 -19.91
C TRP A 35 7.91 -0.85 -20.55
N GLU A 36 7.64 -0.71 -21.85
CA GLU A 36 7.58 0.59 -22.54
C GLU A 36 6.52 1.53 -21.96
N ARG A 37 5.43 0.99 -21.40
CA ARG A 37 4.33 1.76 -20.81
C ARG A 37 4.32 1.73 -19.29
N ALA A 38 5.25 1.00 -18.67
CA ALA A 38 5.33 0.91 -17.23
C ALA A 38 5.78 2.24 -16.64
N GLU A 39 4.95 2.82 -15.76
CA GLU A 39 5.31 4.01 -15.01
C GLU A 39 6.04 3.62 -13.72
N LEU A 40 7.23 4.19 -13.51
CA LEU A 40 7.93 4.04 -12.25
C LEU A 40 7.23 4.89 -11.19
N VAL A 41 6.47 4.25 -10.32
CA VAL A 41 5.89 4.90 -9.16
C VAL A 41 6.93 4.94 -8.04
N GLU A 42 7.47 6.12 -7.75
CA GLU A 42 8.29 6.30 -6.56
C GLU A 42 7.41 6.19 -5.30
N PRO A 43 7.85 5.45 -4.27
CA PRO A 43 7.08 5.37 -3.04
C PRO A 43 7.04 6.75 -2.37
N ASP A 44 5.84 7.19 -1.98
CA ASP A 44 5.67 8.40 -1.18
C ASP A 44 6.19 8.14 0.25
N LEU A 45 7.44 8.53 0.49
CA LEU A 45 8.12 8.33 1.76
C LEU A 45 7.85 9.50 2.71
N THR A 46 7.73 9.19 3.99
CA THR A 46 7.57 10.23 5.01
C THR A 46 8.91 10.85 5.38
N ASP A 47 9.03 12.17 5.25
CA ASP A 47 10.19 12.92 5.74
C ASP A 47 10.11 13.19 7.25
N GLN A 48 11.23 12.99 7.96
CA GLN A 48 11.35 13.34 9.36
C GLN A 48 11.61 14.85 9.53
N ILE A 49 10.55 15.61 9.75
CA ILE A 49 10.61 17.06 9.98
C ILE A 49 10.40 17.45 11.45
N THR A 50 10.89 18.62 11.84
CA THR A 50 10.55 19.25 13.13
C THR A 50 9.45 20.29 12.92
N MET A 51 8.24 20.03 13.45
CA MET A 51 7.10 20.94 13.37
C MET A 51 6.47 21.18 14.74
N ARG A 52 5.99 22.41 14.98
CA ARG A 52 5.21 22.74 16.19
C ARG A 52 3.73 22.40 15.97
N VAL A 53 3.18 21.60 16.88
CA VAL A 53 1.76 21.20 16.88
C VAL A 53 1.14 21.58 18.23
N LYS A 54 -0.12 22.04 18.23
CA LYS A 54 -0.84 22.35 19.48
C LYS A 54 -0.93 21.12 20.37
N ARG A 55 -0.77 21.30 21.69
CA ARG A 55 -0.82 20.21 22.68
C ARG A 55 -2.13 19.42 22.61
N SER A 56 -3.26 20.09 22.41
CA SER A 56 -4.59 19.45 22.31
C SER A 56 -4.70 18.52 21.10
N VAL A 57 -4.16 18.95 19.95
CA VAL A 57 -4.15 18.16 18.71
C VAL A 57 -3.24 16.94 18.89
N LEU A 58 -2.03 17.13 19.42
CA LEU A 58 -1.12 16.02 19.68
C LEU A 58 -1.73 14.99 20.66
N ALA A 59 -2.40 15.46 21.71
CA ALA A 59 -3.08 14.61 22.67
C ALA A 59 -4.20 13.79 22.02
N TYR A 60 -5.02 14.40 21.16
CA TYR A 60 -6.09 13.71 20.42
C TYR A 60 -5.54 12.55 19.59
N PHE A 61 -4.50 12.79 18.77
CA PHE A 61 -3.94 11.74 17.91
C PHE A 61 -3.20 10.65 18.68
N LYS A 62 -2.62 10.97 19.85
CA LYS A 62 -1.94 10.00 20.71
C LYS A 62 -2.89 9.13 21.53
N ALA A 63 -4.13 9.56 21.78
CA ALA A 63 -5.08 8.83 22.63
C ALA A 63 -5.30 7.36 22.22
N PRO A 64 -5.39 7.00 20.92
CA PRO A 64 -5.55 5.60 20.48
C PRO A 64 -4.25 4.75 20.55
N GLY A 65 -3.11 5.33 20.94
CA GLY A 65 -1.83 4.63 21.03
C GLY A 65 -0.97 4.70 19.77
N LYS A 66 -0.27 3.60 19.45
CA LYS A 66 0.71 3.51 18.36
C LYS A 66 0.13 3.98 17.01
N GLY A 67 0.99 4.50 16.12
CA GLY A 67 0.58 4.99 14.79
C GLY A 67 -0.07 6.37 14.77
N TYR A 68 0.11 7.19 15.82
CA TYR A 68 -0.45 8.55 15.83
C TYR A 68 0.13 9.45 14.72
N GLN A 69 1.39 9.24 14.34
CA GLN A 69 2.04 9.95 13.23
C GLN A 69 1.37 9.59 11.90
N THR A 70 1.15 8.30 11.63
CA THR A 70 0.43 7.82 10.44
C THR A 70 -0.97 8.40 10.34
N ARG A 71 -1.73 8.41 11.45
CA ARG A 71 -3.07 9.02 11.49
C ARG A 71 -3.03 10.53 11.24
N MET A 72 -2.02 11.22 11.77
CA MET A 72 -1.83 12.64 11.54
C MET A 72 -1.49 12.92 10.07
N ASN A 73 -0.64 12.10 9.45
CA ASN A 73 -0.26 12.24 8.04
C ASN A 73 -1.48 12.10 7.11
N ARG A 74 -2.30 11.06 7.31
CA ARG A 74 -3.54 10.85 6.53
C ARG A 74 -4.49 12.04 6.55
N VAL A 75 -4.60 12.73 7.69
CA VAL A 75 -5.43 13.94 7.80
C VAL A 75 -4.82 15.09 7.00
N LEU A 76 -3.50 15.25 7.02
CA LEU A 76 -2.80 16.27 6.24
C LEU A 76 -2.89 15.98 4.73
N GLU A 77 -2.69 14.74 4.31
CA GLU A 77 -2.89 14.27 2.93
C GLU A 77 -4.31 14.58 2.45
N SER A 78 -5.32 14.20 3.25
CA SER A 78 -6.72 14.49 2.91
C SER A 78 -6.99 15.98 2.76
N TYR A 79 -6.38 16.82 3.59
CA TYR A 79 -6.50 18.28 3.48
C TYR A 79 -5.86 18.81 2.20
N VAL A 80 -4.64 18.36 1.87
CA VAL A 80 -3.93 18.75 0.64
C VAL A 80 -4.74 18.33 -0.57
N ARG A 81 -5.18 17.07 -0.63
CA ARG A 81 -6.01 16.50 -1.71
C ARG A 81 -7.26 17.34 -1.98
N HIS A 82 -7.98 17.68 -0.92
CA HIS A 82 -9.19 18.50 -1.04
C HIS A 82 -8.89 19.91 -1.56
N ARG A 83 -7.70 20.44 -1.27
CA ARG A 83 -7.29 21.79 -1.66
C ARG A 83 -6.69 21.88 -3.06
N THR A 84 -5.97 20.86 -3.52
CA THR A 84 -5.34 20.85 -4.85
C THR A 84 -6.25 20.25 -5.93
N GLY A 85 -7.31 19.53 -5.55
CA GLY A 85 -8.19 18.85 -6.50
C GLY A 85 -7.54 17.61 -7.15
N GLU A 86 -6.32 17.27 -6.72
CA GLU A 86 -5.59 16.11 -7.20
C GLU A 86 -6.20 14.86 -6.58
N SER A 87 -6.78 14.00 -7.40
CA SER A 87 -7.27 12.69 -6.97
C SER A 87 -6.09 11.73 -6.84
N GLY A 88 -5.23 11.96 -5.85
CA GLY A 88 -4.07 11.10 -5.56
C GLY A 88 -4.49 9.82 -4.86
N ASP A 89 -4.81 8.79 -5.65
CA ASP A 89 -4.84 7.38 -5.24
C ASP A 89 -3.40 6.86 -5.23
N ALA A 90 -2.68 7.11 -4.13
CA ALA A 90 -1.36 6.51 -3.89
C ALA A 90 -1.19 6.44 -2.37
N GLY A 91 -1.28 5.24 -1.80
CA GLY A 91 -1.04 5.06 -0.36
C GLY A 91 -1.82 3.95 0.33
N GLU A 92 -2.68 3.20 -0.38
CA GLU A 92 -3.34 2.02 0.19
C GLU A 92 -2.54 0.75 -0.15
N GLY A 93 -1.39 0.52 0.53
CA GLY A 93 -0.63 -0.71 0.26
C GLY A 93 0.73 -0.85 0.93
N ALA A 94 0.87 -0.54 2.22
CA ALA A 94 2.08 -0.94 2.96
C ALA A 94 1.80 -1.18 4.45
N SER A 95 1.10 -2.26 4.75
CA SER A 95 1.22 -3.00 6.02
C SER A 95 0.44 -4.31 5.92
N ARG A 96 1.09 -5.33 5.36
CA ARG A 96 0.93 -6.73 5.73
C ARG A 96 2.30 -7.39 5.72
#